data_AF-A0A8H7LKL3-F1
#
_entry.id   AF-A0A8H7LKL3-F1
#
_cell.length_a   1.000
_cell.length_b   1.000
_cell.length_c   1.000
_cell.angle_alpha   90.00
_cell.angle_beta   90.00
_cell.angle_gamma   90.00
#
_symmetry.space_group_name_H-M   'P 1'
#
loop_
_entity.id
_entity.type
_entity.pdbx_description
1 polymer ?
#
loop_
_entity_poly.entity_id
_entity_poly.type
_entity_poly.pdbx_seq_one_letter_code
_entity_poly.pdbx_strand_id
1 'polypeptide(L)'
;MRPALSLKARRIASQVHEATSRLIQSGSLREPPAWYSAVVDYPPLPLPPRAPPQRPDYDLPKAKHSHHHAHHTPQKHSRTPRPKADAIEYPEDRIRRQFYMDHPFEAYRPRSLIENAPGVETYQGVTGAAWTRLRQRGRNPSPEDVVKFALNLHDNLEVPLSEAYATAVAQYRSLRSERRVATAVAVLEAEAMGAQFGPTEIERGFELEAAALKSWEGAESGGATAAGVGKQWSAEAPGEFPGSWTRGQEYVARWKEGVIPYNRSLEDEPMSEDA
;
A
#
# COMPACT_ATOMS: atom_id res chain seq x y z
N MET A 1 -5.33 12.76 58.59
CA MET A 1 -5.58 11.62 57.68
C MET A 1 -5.41 12.10 56.24
N ARG A 2 -4.40 11.61 55.51
CA ARG A 2 -4.22 11.95 54.09
C ARG A 2 -5.14 11.04 53.27
N PRO A 3 -5.99 11.56 52.36
CA PRO A 3 -6.79 10.71 51.50
C PRO A 3 -5.85 9.97 50.54
N ALA A 4 -5.91 8.65 50.54
CA ALA A 4 -5.23 7.81 49.57
C ALA A 4 -5.86 8.09 48.19
N LEU A 5 -5.14 8.83 47.35
CA LEU A 5 -5.55 9.09 45.96
C LEU A 5 -5.53 7.76 45.21
N SER A 6 -6.72 7.31 44.81
CA SER A 6 -6.91 6.19 43.89
C SER A 6 -6.02 6.40 42.65
N LEU A 7 -5.00 5.56 42.48
CA LEU A 7 -4.01 5.59 41.39
C LEU A 7 -4.57 5.25 40.00
N LYS A 8 -5.90 5.20 39.84
CA LYS A 8 -6.59 4.96 38.56
C LYS A 8 -7.56 6.08 38.18
N ALA A 9 -7.30 7.32 38.59
CA ALA A 9 -7.88 8.46 37.90
C ALA A 9 -7.31 8.47 36.47
N ARG A 10 -8.10 8.05 35.47
CA ARG A 10 -7.68 8.17 34.06
C ARG A 10 -7.43 9.65 33.80
N ARG A 11 -6.17 10.04 33.66
CA ARG A 11 -5.79 11.38 33.21
C ARG A 11 -6.19 11.46 31.74
N ILE A 12 -7.28 12.16 31.44
CA ILE A 12 -7.76 12.33 30.07
C ILE A 12 -7.02 13.53 29.49
N ALA A 13 -6.25 13.32 28.42
CA ALA A 13 -5.44 14.36 27.79
C ALA A 13 -6.27 15.57 27.31
N SER A 14 -7.54 15.36 26.93
CA SER A 14 -8.44 16.46 26.54
C SER A 14 -8.91 17.33 27.72
N GLN A 15 -8.79 16.85 28.97
CA GLN A 15 -9.23 17.56 30.18
C GLN A 15 -8.07 18.28 30.90
N VAL A 16 -6.94 18.47 30.22
CA VAL A 16 -5.76 19.11 30.82
C VAL A 16 -6.04 20.56 31.22
N HIS A 17 -6.86 21.29 30.45
CA HIS A 17 -7.31 22.65 30.77
C HIS A 17 -8.22 22.69 32.01
N GLU A 18 -9.12 21.72 32.19
CA GLU A 18 -9.94 21.58 33.41
C GLU A 18 -9.08 21.24 34.63
N ALA A 19 -8.04 20.41 34.45
CA ALA A 19 -7.13 20.08 35.54
C ALA A 19 -6.29 21.30 35.95
N THR A 20 -5.78 22.06 34.98
CA THR A 20 -5.02 23.29 35.27
C THR A 20 -5.89 24.37 35.90
N SER A 21 -7.14 24.54 35.44
CA SER A 21 -8.06 25.49 36.04
C SER A 21 -8.33 25.17 37.52
N ARG A 22 -8.50 23.87 37.86
CA ARG A 22 -8.62 23.42 39.26
C ARG A 22 -7.37 23.72 40.09
N LEU A 23 -6.18 23.52 39.52
CA LEU A 23 -4.92 23.82 40.22
C LEU A 23 -4.68 25.32 40.44
N ILE A 24 -5.14 26.16 39.50
CA ILE A 24 -5.09 27.62 39.64
C ILE A 24 -6.10 28.06 40.71
N GLN A 25 -7.32 27.53 40.69
CA GLN A 25 -8.35 27.82 41.69
C GLN A 25 -7.94 27.38 43.11
N SER A 26 -7.24 26.24 43.24
CA SER A 26 -6.73 25.77 44.54
C SER A 26 -5.50 26.54 45.04
N GLY A 27 -5.02 27.54 44.29
CA GLY A 27 -3.81 28.30 44.60
C GLY A 27 -2.52 27.47 44.53
N SER A 28 -2.58 26.25 43.98
CA SER A 28 -1.42 25.36 43.83
C SER A 28 -0.54 25.78 42.65
N LEU A 29 -1.15 26.38 41.62
CA LEU A 29 -0.46 27.10 40.55
C LEU A 29 -0.76 28.59 40.70
N ARG A 30 0.28 29.41 40.88
CA ARG A 30 0.16 30.86 41.05
C ARG A 30 -0.01 31.60 39.73
N GLU A 31 0.68 31.15 38.69
CA GLU A 31 0.65 31.74 37.37
C GLU A 31 0.09 30.73 36.36
N PRO A 32 -0.81 31.16 35.46
CA PRO A 32 -1.33 30.29 34.42
C PRO A 32 -0.21 29.96 33.41
N PRO A 33 -0.12 28.71 32.93
CA PRO A 33 0.81 28.36 31.86
C PRO A 33 0.53 29.15 30.57
N ALA A 34 1.56 29.45 29.79
CA ALA A 34 1.45 30.24 28.56
C ALA A 34 0.48 29.65 27.52
N TRP A 35 0.29 28.33 27.50
CA TRP A 35 -0.65 27.65 26.59
C TRP A 35 -2.11 27.67 27.07
N TYR A 36 -2.37 28.01 28.35
CA TYR A 36 -3.69 27.86 28.97
C TYR A 36 -4.75 28.74 28.31
N SER A 37 -4.44 30.01 28.01
CA SER A 37 -5.35 30.92 27.31
C SER A 37 -5.74 30.39 25.92
N ALA A 38 -4.77 29.93 25.13
CA ALA A 38 -5.00 29.39 23.80
C ALA A 38 -5.91 28.14 23.82
N VAL A 39 -5.77 27.26 24.83
CA VAL A 39 -6.62 26.06 24.94
C VAL A 39 -8.02 26.40 25.49
N VAL A 40 -8.18 27.47 26.26
CA VAL A 40 -9.50 27.96 26.67
C VAL A 40 -10.25 28.57 25.49
N ASP A 41 -9.55 29.31 24.62
CA ASP A 41 -10.13 29.90 23.41
C ASP A 41 -10.46 28.82 22.36
N TYR A 42 -9.62 27.77 22.26
CA TYR A 42 -9.78 26.66 21.33
C TYR A 42 -9.82 25.31 22.09
N PRO A 43 -10.95 24.99 22.75
CA PRO A 43 -11.05 23.77 23.55
C PRO A 43 -10.94 22.52 22.67
N PRO A 44 -10.29 21.45 23.17
CA PRO A 44 -10.19 20.19 22.43
C PRO A 44 -11.57 19.55 22.26
N LEU A 45 -11.79 18.90 21.11
CA LEU A 45 -13.00 18.13 20.85
C LEU A 45 -13.23 17.07 21.94
N PRO A 46 -14.44 16.94 22.49
CA PRO A 46 -14.74 15.87 23.43
C PRO A 46 -14.56 14.52 22.73
N LEU A 47 -14.16 13.51 23.50
CA LEU A 47 -14.03 12.16 22.96
C LEU A 47 -15.40 11.70 22.42
N PRO A 48 -15.49 11.28 21.15
CA PRO A 48 -16.76 10.85 20.60
C PRO A 48 -17.29 9.64 21.38
N PRO A 49 -18.63 9.49 21.49
CA PRO A 49 -19.22 8.31 22.10
C PRO A 49 -18.75 7.06 21.35
N ARG A 50 -18.69 5.93 22.04
CA ARG A 50 -18.25 4.64 21.48
C ARG A 50 -19.34 4.03 20.57
N ALA A 51 -19.68 4.74 19.50
CA ALA A 51 -20.66 4.36 18.50
C ALA A 51 -20.02 4.45 17.10
N PRO A 52 -20.38 3.56 16.16
CA PRO A 52 -19.97 3.71 14.78
C PRO A 52 -20.61 4.98 14.18
N PRO A 53 -19.90 5.71 13.30
CA PRO A 53 -20.50 6.83 12.58
C PRO A 53 -21.65 6.35 11.68
N GLN A 54 -22.63 7.22 11.42
CA GLN A 54 -23.63 6.95 10.38
C GLN A 54 -22.92 6.91 9.03
N ARG A 55 -23.07 5.80 8.29
CA ARG A 55 -22.42 5.56 7.01
C ARG A 55 -23.49 5.25 5.94
N PRO A 56 -23.32 5.69 4.69
CA PRO A 56 -24.19 5.27 3.60
C PRO A 56 -24.14 3.77 3.36
N ASP A 57 -25.23 3.22 2.84
CA ASP A 57 -25.40 1.78 2.62
C ASP A 57 -24.56 1.23 1.43
N TYR A 58 -24.03 2.11 0.58
CA TYR A 58 -23.31 1.71 -0.64
C TYR A 58 -22.14 0.75 -0.39
N ASP A 59 -21.34 0.99 0.67
CA ASP A 59 -20.13 0.22 0.97
C ASP A 59 -20.34 -0.87 2.03
N LEU A 60 -21.59 -1.15 2.38
CA LEU A 60 -21.92 -2.10 3.44
C LEU A 60 -22.07 -3.52 2.87
N PRO A 61 -21.66 -4.55 3.65
CA PRO A 61 -21.82 -5.93 3.25
C PRO A 61 -23.30 -6.29 3.06
N LYS A 62 -23.61 -7.08 2.03
CA LYS A 62 -24.99 -7.43 1.63
C LYS A 62 -25.85 -8.06 2.72
N ALA A 63 -25.23 -8.71 3.72
CA ALA A 63 -25.94 -9.27 4.87
C ALA A 63 -26.70 -8.22 5.70
N LYS A 64 -26.37 -6.93 5.58
CA LYS A 64 -27.07 -5.82 6.22
C LYS A 64 -28.17 -5.21 5.34
N HIS A 65 -28.18 -5.47 4.04
CA HIS A 65 -29.20 -4.95 3.10
C HIS A 65 -30.54 -5.69 3.19
N SER A 66 -30.58 -6.88 3.81
CA SER A 66 -31.82 -7.65 3.93
C SER A 66 -32.60 -7.30 5.21
N HIS A 67 -33.19 -6.10 5.25
CA HIS A 67 -34.09 -5.70 6.34
C HIS A 67 -35.54 -6.21 6.20
N HIS A 68 -35.86 -7.03 5.19
CA HIS A 68 -37.26 -7.37 4.89
C HIS A 68 -37.68 -8.84 5.06
N HIS A 69 -36.78 -9.81 5.20
CA HIS A 69 -37.17 -11.25 5.30
C HIS A 69 -36.31 -12.09 6.26
N ALA A 70 -35.90 -11.53 7.41
CA ALA A 70 -35.31 -12.35 8.45
C ALA A 70 -36.42 -13.01 9.27
N HIS A 71 -36.79 -14.25 8.90
CA HIS A 71 -37.59 -15.12 9.75
C HIS A 71 -37.03 -15.13 11.17
N HIS A 72 -37.92 -14.89 12.13
CA HIS A 72 -37.72 -14.90 13.57
C HIS A 72 -36.84 -16.08 14.03
N THR A 73 -35.52 -15.89 14.09
CA THR A 73 -34.67 -16.69 14.96
C THR A 73 -34.55 -15.93 16.27
N PRO A 74 -34.83 -16.56 17.42
CA PRO A 74 -34.87 -15.86 18.69
C PRO A 74 -33.48 -15.29 18.99
N GLN A 75 -33.42 -13.96 19.03
CA GLN A 75 -32.23 -13.19 19.39
C GLN A 75 -31.69 -13.72 20.73
N LYS A 76 -30.46 -14.26 20.73
CA LYS A 76 -29.75 -14.58 21.97
C LYS A 76 -29.69 -13.32 22.85
N HIS A 77 -30.44 -13.35 23.93
CA HIS A 77 -30.65 -12.21 24.82
C HIS A 77 -29.34 -11.63 25.40
N SER A 78 -29.30 -10.30 25.45
CA SER A 78 -28.56 -9.47 26.43
C SER A 78 -27.03 -9.32 26.32
N ARG A 79 -26.46 -9.31 25.12
CA ARG A 79 -25.16 -8.65 24.93
C ARG A 79 -25.32 -7.55 23.92
N THR A 80 -25.23 -6.31 24.39
CA THR A 80 -25.04 -5.17 23.49
C THR A 80 -23.87 -5.53 22.56
N PRO A 81 -24.09 -5.60 21.24
CA PRO A 81 -23.02 -5.96 20.32
C PRO A 81 -21.88 -4.97 20.54
N ARG A 82 -20.67 -5.50 20.71
CA ARG A 82 -19.49 -4.66 20.89
C ARG A 82 -19.41 -3.74 19.66
N PRO A 83 -19.18 -2.43 19.84
CA PRO A 83 -18.99 -1.53 18.71
C PRO A 83 -17.76 -2.03 17.95
N LYS A 84 -18.00 -2.60 16.77
CA LYS A 84 -17.00 -3.05 15.81
C LYS A 84 -17.15 -2.18 14.58
N ALA A 85 -16.01 -1.83 13.98
CA ALA A 85 -16.02 -1.21 12.67
C ALA A 85 -16.58 -2.21 11.65
N ASP A 86 -17.40 -1.72 10.74
CA ASP A 86 -17.94 -2.52 9.65
C ASP A 86 -16.89 -2.74 8.57
N ALA A 87 -16.96 -3.90 7.90
CA ALA A 87 -16.15 -4.15 6.71
C ALA A 87 -16.54 -3.19 5.59
N ILE A 88 -15.54 -2.72 4.84
CA ILE A 88 -15.72 -1.88 3.66
C ILE A 88 -15.80 -2.82 2.45
N GLU A 89 -16.97 -2.94 1.85
CA GLU A 89 -17.18 -3.78 0.65
C GLU A 89 -17.82 -2.97 -0.45
N TYR A 90 -17.15 -2.84 -1.58
CA TYR A 90 -17.67 -2.13 -2.74
C TYR A 90 -18.28 -3.11 -3.76
N PRO A 91 -19.33 -2.73 -4.51
CA PRO A 91 -19.86 -3.56 -5.59
C PRO A 91 -18.80 -3.88 -6.66
N GLU A 92 -17.89 -2.94 -6.93
CA GLU A 92 -16.74 -3.08 -7.83
C GLU A 92 -15.81 -4.23 -7.41
N ASP A 93 -15.66 -4.52 -6.11
CA ASP A 93 -14.76 -5.58 -5.62
C ASP A 93 -15.15 -6.97 -6.13
N ARG A 94 -16.44 -7.18 -6.41
CA ARG A 94 -16.92 -8.43 -7.01
C ARG A 94 -16.46 -8.55 -8.46
N ILE A 95 -16.58 -7.45 -9.20
CA ILE A 95 -16.18 -7.38 -10.61
C ILE A 95 -14.66 -7.47 -10.74
N ARG A 96 -13.89 -6.78 -9.88
CA ARG A 96 -12.41 -6.88 -9.85
C ARG A 96 -11.96 -8.32 -9.64
N ARG A 97 -12.54 -9.01 -8.66
CA ARG A 97 -12.23 -10.43 -8.38
C ARG A 97 -12.49 -11.29 -9.61
N GLN A 98 -13.67 -11.17 -10.22
CA GLN A 98 -13.98 -11.93 -11.44
C GLN A 98 -13.02 -11.60 -12.59
N PHE A 99 -12.74 -10.31 -12.81
CA PHE A 99 -11.87 -9.84 -13.89
C PHE A 99 -10.47 -10.42 -13.81
N TYR A 100 -9.83 -10.39 -12.64
CA TYR A 100 -8.47 -10.91 -12.46
C TYR A 100 -8.41 -12.44 -12.38
N MET A 101 -9.50 -13.11 -12.01
CA MET A 101 -9.62 -14.56 -12.15
C MET A 101 -9.65 -14.97 -13.63
N ASP A 102 -10.42 -14.25 -14.45
CA ASP A 102 -10.52 -14.52 -15.89
C ASP A 102 -9.26 -14.09 -16.67
N HIS A 103 -8.53 -13.08 -16.16
CA HIS A 103 -7.37 -12.48 -16.83
C HIS A 103 -6.16 -12.40 -15.88
N PRO A 104 -5.56 -13.54 -15.50
CA PRO A 104 -4.47 -13.56 -14.53
C PRO A 104 -3.25 -12.75 -15.00
N PHE A 105 -2.98 -12.74 -16.32
CA PHE A 105 -1.84 -12.01 -16.87
C PHE A 105 -1.98 -10.47 -16.83
N GLU A 106 -3.20 -9.95 -16.61
CA GLU A 106 -3.38 -8.51 -16.40
C GLU A 106 -2.84 -8.06 -15.03
N ALA A 107 -2.67 -8.98 -14.07
CA ALA A 107 -2.06 -8.68 -12.77
C ALA A 107 -0.54 -8.45 -12.85
N TYR A 108 0.15 -9.03 -13.83
CA TYR A 108 1.59 -8.79 -14.04
C TYR A 108 1.90 -7.44 -14.71
N ARG A 109 0.87 -6.72 -15.19
CA ARG A 109 1.10 -5.41 -15.77
C ARG A 109 1.48 -4.42 -14.66
N PRO A 110 2.62 -3.71 -14.79
CA PRO A 110 3.05 -2.78 -13.77
C PRO A 110 2.03 -1.64 -13.62
N ARG A 111 1.73 -1.29 -12.38
CA ARG A 111 0.82 -0.20 -12.01
C ARG A 111 1.42 0.60 -10.86
N SER A 112 1.45 1.92 -11.02
CA SER A 112 1.82 2.80 -9.90
C SER A 112 0.69 2.84 -8.88
N LEU A 113 1.02 2.61 -7.62
CA LEU A 113 0.14 2.83 -6.46
C LEU A 113 0.42 4.16 -5.77
N ILE A 114 1.45 4.89 -6.21
CA ILE A 114 1.80 6.19 -5.67
C ILE A 114 0.78 7.20 -6.20
N GLU A 115 0.05 7.84 -5.29
CA GLU A 115 -0.90 8.90 -5.58
C GLU A 115 -0.13 10.21 -5.81
N ASN A 116 -0.18 10.75 -7.03
CA ASN A 116 0.66 11.88 -7.46
C ASN A 116 -0.09 13.22 -7.39
N ALA A 117 -0.56 13.69 -6.22
CA ALA A 117 -1.00 15.09 -6.03
C ALA A 117 -1.19 15.48 -4.54
N PRO A 118 -0.89 16.74 -4.13
CA PRO A 118 -1.46 17.32 -2.92
C PRO A 118 -2.93 17.67 -3.17
N GLY A 119 -3.83 16.82 -2.70
CA GLY A 119 -5.26 16.91 -2.97
C GLY A 119 -5.68 15.75 -3.86
N VAL A 120 -6.29 14.74 -3.23
CA VAL A 120 -6.81 13.52 -3.86
C VAL A 120 -7.55 13.89 -5.15
N GLU A 121 -7.00 13.57 -6.31
CA GLU A 121 -7.70 13.74 -7.57
C GLU A 121 -9.01 12.97 -7.49
N THR A 122 -10.13 13.70 -7.52
CA THR A 122 -11.42 13.05 -7.72
C THR A 122 -11.34 12.40 -9.08
N TYR A 123 -11.34 11.06 -9.09
CA TYR A 123 -11.29 10.28 -10.32
C TYR A 123 -12.46 10.72 -11.22
N GLN A 124 -12.17 11.59 -12.19
CA GLN A 124 -13.06 11.89 -13.30
C GLN A 124 -12.99 10.67 -14.22
N GLY A 125 -13.87 9.70 -14.04
CA GLY A 125 -13.89 8.57 -14.96
C GLY A 125 -15.25 8.21 -15.45
N VAL A 126 -15.35 6.95 -15.86
CA VAL A 126 -16.41 6.42 -16.72
C VAL A 126 -17.73 6.33 -15.94
N THR A 127 -18.32 7.47 -15.61
CA THR A 127 -19.52 7.60 -14.79
C THR A 127 -20.55 8.51 -15.47
N GLY A 128 -21.77 8.02 -15.56
CA GLY A 128 -22.92 8.72 -16.14
C GLY A 128 -23.46 8.05 -17.42
N ALA A 129 -24.69 8.42 -17.79
CA ALA A 129 -25.42 7.83 -18.91
C ALA A 129 -24.78 8.08 -20.30
N ALA A 130 -23.95 9.11 -20.44
CA ALA A 130 -23.24 9.39 -21.69
C ALA A 130 -22.17 8.33 -22.03
N TRP A 131 -21.71 7.58 -21.02
CA TRP A 131 -20.64 6.60 -21.16
C TRP A 131 -21.17 5.26 -21.66
N THR A 132 -21.27 5.14 -22.98
CA THR A 132 -21.76 3.94 -23.68
C THR A 132 -20.64 3.07 -24.24
N ARG A 133 -19.43 3.63 -24.41
CA ARG A 133 -18.27 2.92 -24.99
C ARG A 133 -17.01 3.19 -24.18
N LEU A 134 -16.27 2.14 -23.86
CA LEU A 134 -14.99 2.22 -23.16
C LEU A 134 -13.95 3.05 -23.92
N ARG A 135 -14.01 3.06 -25.27
CA ARG A 135 -13.13 3.87 -26.12
C ARG A 135 -13.23 5.38 -25.85
N GLN A 136 -14.35 5.85 -25.30
CA GLN A 136 -14.52 7.26 -24.90
C GLN A 136 -13.53 7.68 -23.81
N ARG A 137 -13.04 6.71 -23.00
CA ARG A 137 -12.06 6.97 -21.94
C ARG A 137 -10.69 7.29 -22.52
N GLY A 138 -10.36 6.63 -23.63
CA GLY A 138 -9.10 6.76 -24.33
C GLY A 138 -8.73 5.49 -25.09
N ARG A 139 -7.55 5.53 -25.74
CA ARG A 139 -7.02 4.41 -26.52
C ARG A 139 -6.51 3.25 -25.67
N ASN A 140 -6.01 3.54 -24.46
CA ASN A 140 -5.43 2.56 -23.54
C ASN A 140 -6.15 2.60 -22.18
N PRO A 141 -7.36 2.05 -22.08
CA PRO A 141 -8.04 1.91 -20.80
C PRO A 141 -7.26 0.99 -19.85
N SER A 142 -7.33 1.29 -18.56
CA SER A 142 -6.83 0.44 -17.48
C SER A 142 -7.86 -0.64 -17.11
N PRO A 143 -7.45 -1.74 -16.44
CA PRO A 143 -8.39 -2.71 -15.88
C PRO A 143 -9.46 -2.10 -14.96
N GLU A 144 -9.13 -1.06 -14.18
CA GLU A 144 -10.13 -0.37 -13.35
C GLU A 144 -11.14 0.40 -14.19
N ASP A 145 -10.74 0.95 -15.33
CA ASP A 145 -11.67 1.64 -16.21
C ASP A 145 -12.71 0.65 -16.77
N VAL A 146 -12.32 -0.62 -16.98
CA VAL A 146 -13.25 -1.70 -17.39
C VAL A 146 -14.25 -2.01 -16.27
N VAL A 147 -13.76 -2.16 -15.04
CA VAL A 147 -14.60 -2.47 -13.88
C VAL A 147 -15.62 -1.36 -13.64
N LYS A 148 -15.17 -0.10 -13.67
CA LYS A 148 -16.05 1.06 -13.51
C LYS A 148 -17.01 1.21 -14.67
N PHE A 149 -16.58 0.94 -15.90
CA PHE A 149 -17.47 0.92 -17.06
C PHE A 149 -18.55 -0.14 -16.93
N ALA A 150 -18.22 -1.36 -16.53
CA ALA A 150 -19.19 -2.43 -16.31
C ALA A 150 -20.23 -2.05 -15.23
N LEU A 151 -19.78 -1.45 -14.12
CA LEU A 151 -20.69 -0.94 -13.10
C LEU A 151 -21.55 0.22 -13.63
N ASN A 152 -20.98 1.13 -14.41
CA ASN A 152 -21.72 2.22 -15.01
C ASN A 152 -22.82 1.76 -15.99
N LEU A 153 -22.53 0.74 -16.80
CA LEU A 153 -23.52 0.11 -17.68
C LEU A 153 -24.68 -0.51 -16.87
N HIS A 154 -24.36 -1.08 -15.71
CA HIS A 154 -25.36 -1.67 -14.83
C HIS A 154 -26.24 -0.60 -14.15
N ASP A 155 -25.62 0.42 -13.58
CA ASP A 155 -26.30 1.40 -12.74
C ASP A 155 -27.05 2.46 -13.54
N ASN A 156 -26.49 2.93 -14.67
CA ASN A 156 -27.08 4.04 -15.45
C ASN A 156 -27.82 3.61 -16.71
N LEU A 157 -27.47 2.46 -17.29
CA LEU A 157 -28.08 1.94 -18.52
C LEU A 157 -28.93 0.68 -18.28
N GLU A 158 -29.09 0.29 -17.01
CA GLU A 158 -29.93 -0.83 -16.57
C GLU A 158 -29.60 -2.18 -17.24
N VAL A 159 -28.38 -2.34 -17.75
CA VAL A 159 -27.90 -3.61 -18.33
C VAL A 159 -27.66 -4.60 -17.21
N PRO A 160 -28.06 -5.88 -17.32
CA PRO A 160 -27.77 -6.86 -16.27
C PRO A 160 -26.27 -7.02 -16.08
N LEU A 161 -25.81 -7.16 -14.83
CA LEU A 161 -24.40 -7.12 -14.47
C LEU A 161 -23.52 -8.11 -15.25
N SER A 162 -24.05 -9.30 -15.58
CA SER A 162 -23.37 -10.31 -16.38
C SER A 162 -23.12 -9.84 -17.83
N GLU A 163 -24.11 -9.23 -18.46
CA GLU A 163 -24.00 -8.67 -19.81
C GLU A 163 -23.15 -7.40 -19.82
N ALA A 164 -23.31 -6.53 -18.82
CA ALA A 164 -22.48 -5.35 -18.62
C ALA A 164 -20.98 -5.73 -18.48
N TYR A 165 -20.68 -6.79 -17.74
CA TYR A 165 -19.32 -7.33 -17.63
C TYR A 165 -18.81 -7.89 -18.95
N ALA A 166 -19.60 -8.73 -19.63
CA ALA A 166 -19.21 -9.32 -20.91
C ALA A 166 -18.93 -8.27 -21.98
N THR A 167 -19.79 -7.25 -22.08
CA THR A 167 -19.63 -6.14 -23.03
C THR A 167 -18.40 -5.29 -22.70
N ALA A 168 -18.17 -4.97 -21.43
CA ALA A 168 -16.98 -4.23 -20.98
C ALA A 168 -15.68 -4.99 -21.30
N VAL A 169 -15.64 -6.30 -21.02
CA VAL A 169 -14.48 -7.15 -21.32
C VAL A 169 -14.25 -7.29 -22.82
N ALA A 170 -15.31 -7.43 -23.63
CA ALA A 170 -15.18 -7.50 -25.08
C ALA A 170 -14.57 -6.20 -25.65
N GLN A 171 -15.05 -5.03 -25.22
CA GLN A 171 -14.50 -3.73 -25.62
C GLN A 171 -13.06 -3.54 -25.14
N TYR A 172 -12.74 -4.03 -23.94
CA TYR A 172 -11.37 -3.99 -23.44
C TYR A 172 -10.43 -4.84 -24.29
N ARG A 173 -10.84 -6.06 -24.64
CA ARG A 173 -10.08 -6.99 -25.49
C ARG A 173 -9.84 -6.40 -26.88
N SER A 174 -10.83 -5.75 -27.48
CA SER A 174 -10.65 -5.09 -28.79
C SER A 174 -9.66 -3.92 -28.70
N LEU A 175 -9.75 -3.07 -27.69
CA LEU A 175 -8.78 -1.97 -27.50
C LEU A 175 -7.36 -2.48 -27.23
N ARG A 176 -7.23 -3.60 -26.50
CA ARG A 176 -5.94 -4.26 -26.25
C ARG A 176 -5.35 -4.87 -27.52
N SER A 177 -6.16 -5.52 -28.36
CA SER A 177 -5.69 -6.07 -29.63
C SER A 177 -5.28 -4.97 -30.59
N GLU A 178 -6.08 -3.90 -30.70
CA GLU A 178 -5.75 -2.70 -31.49
C GLU A 178 -4.42 -2.10 -31.06
N ARG A 179 -4.17 -1.98 -29.75
CA ARG A 179 -2.88 -1.49 -29.23
C ARG A 179 -1.74 -2.41 -29.65
N ARG A 180 -1.89 -3.73 -29.48
CA ARG A 180 -0.84 -4.70 -29.82
C ARG A 180 -0.48 -4.62 -31.30
N VAL A 181 -1.47 -4.58 -32.18
CA VAL A 181 -1.28 -4.44 -33.63
C VAL A 181 -0.61 -3.11 -33.95
N ALA A 182 -1.08 -2.00 -33.36
CA ALA A 182 -0.48 -0.69 -33.59
C ALA A 182 0.98 -0.62 -33.16
N THR A 183 1.35 -1.21 -32.02
CA THR A 183 2.74 -1.27 -31.57
C THR A 183 3.59 -2.14 -32.50
N ALA A 184 3.09 -3.30 -32.94
CA ALA A 184 3.82 -4.17 -33.86
C ALA A 184 4.06 -3.49 -35.22
N VAL A 185 3.03 -2.86 -35.79
CA VAL A 185 3.15 -2.12 -37.05
C VAL A 185 4.11 -0.94 -36.91
N ALA A 186 4.06 -0.18 -35.81
CA ALA A 186 4.98 0.93 -35.59
C ALA A 186 6.45 0.49 -35.53
N VAL A 187 6.75 -0.68 -34.95
CA VAL A 187 8.10 -1.25 -34.95
C VAL A 187 8.52 -1.63 -36.38
N LEU A 188 7.67 -2.33 -37.12
CA LEU A 188 7.95 -2.73 -38.51
C LEU A 188 8.18 -1.53 -39.43
N GLU A 189 7.37 -0.48 -39.29
CA GLU A 189 7.53 0.77 -40.04
C GLU A 189 8.85 1.46 -39.70
N ALA A 190 9.23 1.49 -38.43
CA ALA A 190 10.50 2.05 -37.99
C ALA A 190 11.70 1.26 -38.56
N GLU A 191 11.66 -0.07 -38.52
CA GLU A 191 12.71 -0.93 -39.11
C GLU A 191 12.79 -0.74 -40.63
N ALA A 192 11.65 -0.64 -41.32
CA ALA A 192 11.60 -0.38 -42.75
C ALA A 192 12.19 1.01 -43.12
N MET A 193 12.08 1.99 -42.22
CA MET A 193 12.72 3.30 -42.35
C MET A 193 14.19 3.32 -41.90
N GLY A 194 14.75 2.17 -41.50
CA GLY A 194 16.16 2.02 -41.11
C GLY A 194 16.45 2.35 -39.64
N ALA A 195 15.44 2.40 -38.77
CA ALA A 195 15.66 2.51 -37.33
C ALA A 195 16.35 1.24 -36.81
N GLN A 196 17.38 1.42 -35.98
CA GLN A 196 18.06 0.34 -35.29
C GLN A 196 17.66 0.38 -33.81
N PHE A 197 17.07 -0.70 -33.34
CA PHE A 197 16.72 -0.86 -31.93
C PHE A 197 17.89 -1.47 -31.15
N GLY A 198 17.97 -1.16 -29.86
CA GLY A 198 18.88 -1.84 -28.95
C GLY A 198 18.48 -3.31 -28.72
N PRO A 199 19.17 -4.01 -27.80
CA PRO A 199 18.85 -5.40 -27.51
C PRO A 199 17.39 -5.54 -27.06
N THR A 200 16.72 -6.53 -27.61
CA THR A 200 15.34 -6.85 -27.26
C THR A 200 15.24 -7.39 -25.84
N GLU A 201 14.05 -7.31 -25.23
CA GLU A 201 13.85 -7.87 -23.88
C GLU A 201 14.10 -9.40 -23.84
N ILE A 202 13.94 -10.09 -24.98
CA ILE A 202 14.26 -11.52 -25.11
C ILE A 202 15.77 -11.74 -25.03
N GLU A 203 16.55 -10.97 -25.79
CA GLU A 203 18.03 -11.03 -25.76
C GLU A 203 18.55 -10.67 -24.38
N ARG A 204 18.01 -9.62 -23.77
CA ARG A 204 18.32 -9.25 -22.38
C ARG A 204 17.99 -10.37 -21.40
N GLY A 205 16.88 -11.07 -21.59
CA GLY A 205 16.51 -12.26 -20.82
C GLY A 205 17.57 -13.36 -20.92
N PHE A 206 18.00 -13.71 -22.13
CA PHE A 206 19.05 -14.70 -22.35
C PHE A 206 20.40 -14.29 -21.75
N GLU A 207 20.77 -13.01 -21.81
CA GLU A 207 22.00 -12.51 -21.19
C GLU A 207 21.96 -12.69 -19.66
N LEU A 208 20.82 -12.39 -19.03
CA LEU A 208 20.63 -12.58 -17.59
C LEU A 208 20.64 -14.07 -17.20
N GLU A 209 20.00 -14.93 -18.00
CA GLU A 209 20.01 -16.39 -17.81
C GLU A 209 21.44 -16.96 -17.95
N ALA A 210 22.18 -16.55 -18.96
CA ALA A 210 23.57 -16.96 -19.16
C ALA A 210 24.47 -16.51 -18.00
N ALA A 211 24.27 -15.29 -17.49
CA ALA A 211 24.99 -14.81 -16.31
C ALA A 211 24.65 -15.63 -15.06
N ALA A 212 23.37 -15.97 -14.86
CA ALA A 212 22.92 -16.81 -13.76
C ALA A 212 23.51 -18.23 -13.84
N LEU A 213 23.52 -18.85 -15.02
CA LEU A 213 24.11 -20.18 -15.23
C LEU A 213 25.61 -20.20 -14.93
N LYS A 214 26.38 -19.20 -15.41
CA LYS A 214 27.81 -19.07 -15.06
C LYS A 214 28.03 -18.93 -13.55
N SER A 215 27.18 -18.16 -12.87
CA SER A 215 27.26 -18.02 -11.41
C SER A 215 26.93 -19.34 -10.68
N TRP A 216 26.03 -20.15 -11.25
CA TRP A 216 25.64 -21.45 -10.72
C TRP A 216 26.75 -22.51 -10.94
N GLU A 217 27.36 -22.58 -12.13
CA GLU A 217 28.51 -23.45 -12.42
C GLU A 217 29.71 -23.13 -11.50
N GLY A 218 29.97 -21.84 -11.25
CA GLY A 218 30.98 -21.41 -10.29
C GLY A 218 30.68 -21.86 -8.85
N ALA A 219 29.42 -21.88 -8.45
CA ALA A 219 29.00 -22.37 -7.14
C ALA A 219 29.04 -23.91 -7.03
N GLU A 220 28.71 -24.64 -8.09
CA GLU A 220 28.78 -26.11 -8.13
C GLU A 220 30.24 -26.61 -8.09
N SER A 221 31.12 -25.98 -8.86
CA SER A 221 32.57 -26.24 -8.82
C SER A 221 33.23 -25.86 -7.48
N GLY A 222 32.71 -24.85 -6.77
CA GLY A 222 33.07 -24.54 -5.38
C GLY A 222 32.28 -25.31 -4.31
N GLY A 223 31.36 -26.19 -4.72
CA GLY A 223 30.32 -26.79 -3.88
C GLY A 223 30.77 -27.86 -2.90
N ALA A 224 32.04 -28.28 -2.94
CA ALA A 224 32.61 -29.14 -1.90
C ALA A 224 33.16 -28.35 -0.69
N THR A 225 33.42 -27.04 -0.83
CA THR A 225 34.03 -26.22 0.23
C THR A 225 33.23 -24.97 0.60
N ALA A 226 32.29 -24.51 -0.23
CA ALA A 226 31.60 -23.23 -0.06
C ALA A 226 30.12 -23.32 0.41
N ALA A 227 29.59 -24.51 0.73
CA ALA A 227 28.21 -24.67 1.21
C ALA A 227 27.93 -24.05 2.60
N GLY A 228 28.96 -23.52 3.29
CA GLY A 228 28.84 -22.89 4.60
C GLY A 228 28.80 -21.35 4.60
N VAL A 229 29.10 -20.69 3.49
CA VAL A 229 29.30 -19.22 3.45
C VAL A 229 28.14 -18.52 2.74
N GLY A 230 26.91 -18.82 3.18
CA GLY A 230 25.84 -17.84 3.02
C GLY A 230 26.21 -16.59 3.81
N LYS A 231 25.90 -15.38 3.31
CA LYS A 231 25.97 -14.14 4.11
C LYS A 231 25.11 -14.31 5.35
N GLN A 232 25.71 -14.75 6.45
CA GLN A 232 25.08 -14.81 7.75
C GLN A 232 24.94 -13.38 8.24
N TRP A 233 23.71 -12.91 8.30
CA TRP A 233 23.39 -11.69 9.03
C TRP A 233 23.62 -11.98 10.51
N SER A 234 24.77 -11.57 11.02
CA SER A 234 25.00 -11.54 12.46
C SER A 234 24.17 -10.41 13.06
N ALA A 235 23.34 -10.74 14.05
CA ALA A 235 22.59 -9.78 14.84
C ALA A 235 23.43 -9.19 15.99
N GLU A 236 24.68 -9.61 16.15
CA GLU A 236 25.59 -9.07 17.14
C GLU A 236 26.09 -7.71 16.67
N ALA A 237 25.57 -6.65 17.30
CA ALA A 237 26.18 -5.34 17.18
C ALA A 237 27.61 -5.43 17.70
N PRO A 238 28.62 -4.90 16.99
CA PRO A 238 29.99 -4.86 17.50
C PRO A 238 29.99 -4.17 18.86
N GLY A 239 30.59 -4.83 19.87
CA GLY A 239 30.57 -4.38 21.27
C GLY A 239 31.20 -2.99 21.47
N GLU A 240 32.08 -2.59 20.55
CA GLU A 240 32.63 -1.25 20.43
C GLU A 240 32.60 -0.80 18.96
N PHE A 241 32.23 0.46 18.73
CA PHE A 241 32.25 1.04 17.39
C PHE A 241 33.72 1.28 16.97
N PRO A 242 34.21 0.68 15.86
CA PRO A 242 35.64 0.64 15.52
C PRO A 242 36.22 1.97 14.99
N GLY A 243 35.71 3.12 15.43
CA GLY A 243 36.22 4.41 14.95
C GLY A 243 35.61 5.64 15.60
N SER A 244 35.98 6.82 15.09
CA SER A 244 35.31 8.07 15.44
C SER A 244 34.10 8.30 14.53
N TRP A 245 33.07 9.00 15.02
CA TRP A 245 31.89 9.30 14.22
C TRP A 245 32.24 10.26 13.07
N THR A 246 32.44 9.72 11.86
CA THR A 246 32.87 10.49 10.69
C THR A 246 31.72 11.16 9.92
N ARG A 247 30.51 11.24 10.51
CA ARG A 247 29.29 11.82 9.90
C ARG A 247 29.01 11.30 8.48
N GLY A 248 29.47 10.08 8.16
CA GLY A 248 29.31 9.46 6.84
C GLY A 248 30.29 9.93 5.76
N GLN A 249 31.30 10.75 6.08
CA GLN A 249 32.28 11.23 5.08
C GLN A 249 33.16 10.09 4.56
N GLU A 250 33.65 9.22 5.45
CA GLU A 250 34.43 8.03 5.07
C GLU A 250 33.59 7.06 4.25
N TYR A 251 32.32 6.91 4.59
CA TYR A 251 31.38 6.08 3.83
C TYR A 251 31.25 6.59 2.38
N VAL A 252 31.05 7.90 2.20
CA VAL A 252 30.93 8.52 0.87
C VAL A 252 32.24 8.44 0.09
N ALA A 253 33.40 8.57 0.75
CA ALA A 253 34.71 8.41 0.12
C ALA A 253 34.91 6.98 -0.41
N ARG A 254 34.68 5.97 0.44
CA ARG A 254 34.78 4.55 0.06
C ARG A 254 33.79 4.16 -1.03
N TRP A 255 32.57 4.69 -0.99
CA TRP A 255 31.58 4.46 -2.03
C TRP A 255 32.01 5.05 -3.39
N LYS A 256 32.61 6.25 -3.40
CA LYS A 256 33.18 6.86 -4.62
C LYS A 256 34.37 6.06 -5.16
N GLU A 257 35.13 5.42 -4.28
CA GLU A 257 36.23 4.51 -4.63
C GLU A 257 35.73 3.11 -5.07
N GLY A 258 34.41 2.86 -5.01
CA GLY A 258 33.81 1.58 -5.41
C GLY A 258 33.92 0.47 -4.36
N VAL A 259 34.38 0.78 -3.14
CA VAL A 259 34.54 -0.19 -2.04
C VAL A 259 33.21 -0.32 -1.29
N ILE A 260 32.67 -1.53 -1.23
CA ILE A 260 31.42 -1.83 -0.50
C ILE A 260 31.75 -1.99 0.99
N PRO A 261 31.15 -1.17 1.89
CA PRO A 261 31.64 -0.97 3.26
C PRO A 261 31.41 -2.13 4.25
N TYR A 262 30.83 -3.26 3.84
CA TYR A 262 30.52 -4.40 4.72
C TYR A 262 30.99 -5.74 4.17
N ASN A 263 32.14 -5.77 3.49
CA ASN A 263 32.81 -7.05 3.25
C ASN A 263 33.72 -7.33 4.44
N ARG A 264 33.31 -8.22 5.35
CA ARG A 264 34.21 -8.76 6.37
C ARG A 264 35.20 -9.68 5.64
N SER A 265 36.35 -9.14 5.24
CA SER A 265 37.48 -9.94 4.80
C SER A 265 37.91 -10.85 5.96
N LEU A 266 38.06 -12.14 5.70
CA LEU A 266 38.46 -13.16 6.69
C LEU A 266 39.90 -12.98 7.23
N GLU A 267 40.62 -11.95 6.78
CA GLU A 267 42.02 -11.69 7.13
C GLU A 267 42.19 -10.90 8.43
N ASP A 268 41.11 -10.37 9.01
CA ASP A 268 41.16 -9.51 10.22
C ASP A 268 41.02 -10.28 11.56
N GLU A 269 41.24 -11.60 11.59
CA GLU A 269 41.37 -12.32 12.86
C GLU A 269 42.80 -12.09 13.40
N PRO A 270 43.00 -11.44 14.56
CA PRO A 270 44.33 -11.36 15.16
C PRO A 270 44.73 -12.76 15.61
N MET A 271 45.74 -13.33 14.94
CA MET A 271 46.50 -14.48 15.42
C MET A 271 46.90 -14.23 16.87
N SER A 272 46.21 -14.89 17.81
CA SER A 272 46.62 -14.94 19.20
C SER A 272 47.93 -15.72 19.28
N GLU A 273 49.06 -15.01 19.41
CA GLU A 273 50.32 -15.60 19.79
C GLU A 273 50.24 -15.98 21.28
N ASP A 274 50.32 -17.30 21.53
CA ASP A 274 50.59 -17.86 22.85
C ASP A 274 52.01 -17.46 23.31
N ALA A 275 52.10 -16.71 24.41
CA ALA A 275 53.22 -16.70 25.37
C ALA A 275 52.82 -16.03 26.70
#